data_AF-A0ABD3S1H4-F1
#
_entry.id   AF-A0ABD3S1H4-F1
#
_cell.length_a   1.000
_cell.length_b   1.000
_cell.length_c   1.000
_cell.angle_alpha   90.00
_cell.angle_beta   90.00
_cell.angle_gamma   90.00
#
_symmetry.space_group_name_H-M   'P 1'
#
loop_
_entity.id
_entity.type
_entity.pdbx_description
1 polymer ?
#
loop_
_entity_poly.entity_id
_entity_poly.type
_entity_poly.pdbx_seq_one_letter_code
_entity_poly.pdbx_strand_id
1 'polypeptide(L)'
;MSPDEEVKKAGLEGSKRPPGHNPPGGGVLHQRRSLPYSLVTLGLAGCAMVGGLWYLTIYAKKKPEPTALDVARLSTGMAAPEHTRRRPRST
;
A
#
# COMPACT_ATOMS: atom_id res chain seq x y z
N MET A 1 51.90 21.38 31.32
CA MET A 1 50.58 20.82 30.98
C MET A 1 50.63 20.45 29.52
N SER A 2 50.40 19.18 29.19
CA SER A 2 50.54 18.69 27.82
C SER A 2 49.31 19.03 26.99
N PRO A 3 49.47 19.41 25.71
CA PRO A 3 48.38 19.82 24.83
C PRO A 3 47.29 18.75 24.66
N ASP A 4 47.61 17.49 24.89
CA ASP A 4 46.69 16.35 24.82
C ASP A 4 45.60 16.38 25.90
N GLU A 5 45.88 16.95 27.07
CA GLU A 5 44.90 17.04 28.15
C GLU A 5 43.84 18.11 27.87
N GLU A 6 44.20 19.20 27.20
CA GLU A 6 43.24 20.24 26.78
C GLU A 6 42.33 19.75 25.66
N VAL A 7 42.85 18.99 24.69
CA VAL A 7 42.04 18.39 23.62
C VAL A 7 41.06 17.37 24.19
N LYS A 8 41.50 16.56 25.16
CA LYS A 8 40.64 15.59 25.84
C LYS A 8 39.57 16.27 26.68
N LYS A 9 39.92 17.34 27.40
CA LYS A 9 38.99 18.13 28.21
C LYS A 9 37.99 18.90 27.33
N ALA A 10 38.43 19.48 26.21
CA ALA A 10 37.58 20.16 25.23
C ALA A 10 36.61 19.19 24.53
N GLY A 11 37.06 17.96 24.22
CA GLY A 11 36.20 16.90 23.68
C GLY A 11 35.15 16.42 24.69
N LEU A 12 35.50 16.37 25.98
CA LEU A 12 34.58 16.04 27.07
C LEU A 12 33.56 17.17 27.34
N GLU A 13 33.97 18.43 27.24
CA GLU A 13 33.08 19.60 27.36
C GLU A 13 32.11 19.72 26.17
N GLY A 14 32.56 19.41 24.96
CA GLY A 14 31.70 19.31 23.76
C GLY A 14 30.66 18.19 23.84
N SER A 15 30.98 17.11 24.56
CA SER A 15 30.09 15.97 24.84
C SER A 15 29.06 16.26 25.94
N LYS A 16 29.29 17.29 26.76
CA LYS A 16 28.42 17.70 27.88
C LYS A 16 27.35 18.72 27.49
N ARG A 17 27.07 18.91 26.20
CA ARG A 17 25.96 19.74 25.74
C ARG A 17 24.63 19.15 26.23
N PRO A 18 23.70 19.99 26.75
CA PRO A 18 22.47 19.49 27.35
C PRO A 18 21.67 18.70 26.30
N PRO A 19 21.11 17.52 26.67
CA PRO A 19 20.25 16.76 25.78
C PRO A 19 18.93 17.52 25.62
N GLY A 20 18.89 18.43 24.66
CA GLY A 20 17.71 19.29 24.46
C GLY A 20 17.77 20.26 23.29
N HIS A 21 18.87 20.33 22.52
CA HIS A 21 18.91 21.12 21.28
C HIS A 21 18.71 20.22 20.07
N ASN A 22 17.50 19.66 19.99
CA ASN A 22 17.00 19.06 18.76
C ASN A 22 16.56 20.25 17.89
N PRO A 23 16.92 20.33 16.59
CA PRO A 23 16.18 21.20 15.69
C PRO A 23 14.69 20.79 15.71
N PRO A 24 13.74 21.67 15.36
CA PRO A 24 12.29 21.40 15.37
C PRO A 24 11.82 20.35 14.33
N GLY A 25 12.69 19.41 13.97
CA GLY A 25 12.44 18.24 13.13
C GLY A 25 13.56 17.20 13.18
N GLY A 26 14.48 17.24 14.14
CA GLY A 26 15.65 16.35 14.19
C GLY A 26 15.51 15.25 15.22
N GLY A 27 14.81 14.17 14.87
CA GLY A 27 14.83 12.95 15.66
C GLY A 27 16.23 12.32 15.69
N VAL A 28 16.58 11.67 16.79
CA VAL A 28 17.85 10.91 16.92
C VAL A 28 17.97 9.94 15.74
N LEU A 29 19.17 9.74 15.20
CA LEU A 29 19.45 8.88 14.02
C LEU A 29 19.05 7.38 14.18
N HIS A 30 18.37 7.02 15.26
CA HIS A 30 17.74 5.71 15.52
C HIS A 30 16.25 5.81 15.90
N GLN A 31 15.63 6.99 15.77
CA GLN A 31 14.24 7.25 16.14
C GLN A 31 13.30 6.94 14.97
N ARG A 32 13.33 5.69 14.51
CA ARG A 32 12.44 5.15 13.46
C ARG A 32 10.99 4.95 13.94
N ARG A 33 10.52 5.79 14.88
CA ARG A 33 9.23 5.65 15.56
C ARG A 33 8.19 6.68 15.11
N SER A 34 8.59 7.81 14.52
CA SER A 34 7.63 8.79 13.99
C SER A 34 7.54 8.67 12.47
N LEU A 35 6.77 7.68 12.00
CA LEU A 35 6.21 7.77 10.65
C LEU A 35 5.11 8.86 10.69
N PRO A 36 4.98 9.70 9.64
CA PRO A 36 3.96 10.76 9.60
C PRO A 36 2.54 10.21 9.66
N TYR A 37 2.37 8.91 9.39
CA TYR A 37 1.11 8.18 9.53
C TYR A 37 1.34 6.89 10.32
N SER A 38 0.35 6.54 11.15
CA SER A 38 0.33 5.26 11.87
C SER A 38 0.35 4.09 10.90
N LEU A 39 0.99 2.98 11.29
CA LEU A 39 0.96 1.71 10.57
C LEU A 39 -0.48 1.22 10.32
N VAL A 40 -1.38 1.47 11.27
CA VAL A 40 -2.80 1.10 11.14
C VAL A 40 -3.45 1.93 10.02
N THR A 41 -3.20 3.23 9.99
CA THR A 41 -3.74 4.13 8.94
C THR A 41 -3.23 3.74 7.56
N LEU A 42 -1.94 3.44 7.43
CA LEU A 42 -1.35 2.95 6.19
C LEU A 42 -1.93 1.60 5.77
N GLY A 43 -2.13 0.68 6.73
CA GLY A 43 -2.77 -0.61 6.49
C GLY A 43 -4.19 -0.46 5.95
N LEU A 44 -5.02 0.35 6.61
CA LEU A 44 -6.40 0.63 6.19
C LEU A 44 -6.45 1.28 4.80
N ALA A 45 -5.58 2.26 4.53
CA ALA A 45 -5.49 2.91 3.24
C ALA A 45 -5.09 1.92 2.12
N GLY A 46 -4.11 1.05 2.39
CA GLY A 46 -3.70 -0.01 1.47
C GLY A 46 -4.84 -1.00 1.19
N CYS A 47 -5.52 -1.48 2.22
CA CYS A 47 -6.68 -2.37 2.08
C CYS A 47 -7.80 -1.73 1.26
N ALA A 48 -8.11 -0.45 1.50
CA ALA A 48 -9.12 0.29 0.74
C ALA A 48 -8.75 0.41 -0.74
N MET A 49 -7.48 0.72 -1.05
CA MET A 49 -7.02 0.77 -2.44
C MET A 49 -7.11 -0.58 -3.13
N VAL A 50 -6.64 -1.66 -2.50
CA VAL A 50 -6.70 -3.01 -3.08
C VAL A 50 -8.15 -3.43 -3.30
N GLY A 51 -9.03 -3.20 -2.33
CA GLY A 51 -10.47 -3.51 -2.46
C GLY A 51 -11.14 -2.72 -3.59
N GLY A 52 -10.82 -1.43 -3.71
CA GLY A 52 -11.33 -0.57 -4.78
C GLY A 52 -10.87 -1.03 -6.17
N LEU A 53 -9.58 -1.32 -6.33
CA LEU A 53 -9.03 -1.85 -7.58
C LEU A 53 -9.60 -3.22 -7.92
N TRP A 54 -9.77 -4.10 -6.94
CA TRP A 54 -10.39 -5.41 -7.13
C TRP A 54 -11.83 -5.30 -7.60
N TYR A 55 -12.64 -4.47 -6.94
CA TYR A 55 -14.03 -4.22 -7.33
C TYR A 55 -14.11 -3.61 -8.74
N LEU A 56 -13.31 -2.58 -9.03
CA LEU A 56 -13.26 -1.95 -10.35
C LEU A 56 -12.86 -2.96 -11.42
N THR A 57 -11.87 -3.81 -11.14
CA THR A 57 -11.41 -4.83 -12.08
C THR A 57 -12.50 -5.84 -12.39
N ILE A 58 -13.20 -6.35 -11.37
CA ILE A 58 -14.34 -7.27 -11.57
C ILE A 58 -15.43 -6.59 -12.37
N TYR A 59 -15.73 -5.33 -12.11
CA TYR A 59 -16.76 -4.59 -12.82
C TYR A 59 -16.38 -4.34 -14.30
N ALA A 60 -15.19 -3.78 -14.54
CA ALA A 60 -14.72 -3.46 -15.87
C ALA A 60 -14.49 -4.71 -16.74
N LYS A 61 -13.97 -5.79 -16.15
CA LYS A 61 -13.70 -7.06 -16.83
C LYS A 61 -14.79 -8.10 -16.61
N LYS A 62 -15.97 -7.69 -16.12
CA LYS A 62 -17.11 -8.59 -15.91
C LYS A 62 -17.37 -9.36 -17.20
N LYS A 63 -17.30 -10.69 -17.14
CA LYS A 63 -17.63 -11.54 -18.28
C LYS A 63 -19.05 -11.19 -18.76
N PRO A 64 -19.30 -11.12 -20.07
CA PRO A 64 -20.66 -10.95 -20.58
C PRO A 64 -21.50 -12.11 -20.05
N GLU A 65 -22.64 -11.78 -19.43
CA GLU A 65 -23.54 -12.80 -18.91
C GLU A 65 -24.14 -13.56 -20.09
N PRO A 66 -24.23 -14.90 -20.00
CA PRO A 66 -24.95 -15.68 -20.99
C PRO A 66 -26.40 -15.21 -21.00
N THR A 67 -26.96 -15.02 -22.19
CA THR A 67 -28.37 -14.66 -22.35
C THR A 67 -29.23 -15.72 -21.67
N ALA A 68 -30.36 -15.35 -21.04
CA ALA A 68 -31.28 -16.32 -20.43
C ALA A 68 -31.68 -17.45 -21.39
N LEU A 69 -31.78 -17.13 -22.68
CA LEU A 69 -32.04 -18.07 -23.76
C LEU A 69 -30.86 -19.04 -24.01
N ASP A 70 -29.61 -18.60 -23.87
CA ASP A 70 -28.44 -19.49 -23.97
C ASP A 70 -28.43 -20.47 -22.78
N VAL A 71 -28.79 -20.01 -21.57
CA VAL A 71 -28.93 -20.86 -20.37
C VAL A 71 -30.07 -21.87 -20.53
N ALA A 72 -31.22 -21.44 -21.04
CA ALA A 72 -32.36 -22.32 -21.29
C ALA A 72 -32.00 -23.42 -22.28
N ARG A 73 -31.36 -23.07 -23.42
CA ARG A 73 -30.89 -24.04 -24.41
C ARG A 73 -29.87 -25.02 -23.83
N LEU A 74 -28.99 -24.56 -22.94
CA LEU A 74 -28.05 -25.43 -22.22
C LEU A 74 -28.79 -26.43 -21.33
N SER A 75 -29.79 -25.96 -20.57
CA SER A 75 -30.56 -26.80 -19.65
C SER A 75 -31.44 -27.84 -20.36
N THR A 76 -31.93 -27.52 -21.56
CA THR A 76 -32.78 -28.40 -22.37
C THR A 76 -31.98 -29.29 -23.32
N GLY A 77 -30.65 -29.27 -23.28
CA GLY A 77 -29.79 -30.04 -24.19
C GLY A 77 -29.83 -29.59 -25.65
N MET A 78 -30.41 -28.42 -25.94
CA MET A 78 -30.52 -27.84 -27.29
C MET A 78 -29.40 -26.82 -27.57
N ALA A 79 -28.33 -26.83 -26.78
CA ALA A 79 -27.21 -25.92 -26.96
C ALA A 79 -26.30 -26.39 -28.09
N ALA A 80 -26.16 -25.55 -29.11
CA ALA A 80 -25.15 -25.69 -30.15
C ALA A 80 -23.83 -24.97 -29.74
N PRO A 81 -22.67 -25.35 -30.30
CA PRO A 81 -21.36 -24.77 -29.95
C PRO A 81 -21.29 -23.24 -30.08
N GLU A 82 -22.06 -22.66 -31.00
CA GLU A 82 -22.22 -21.23 -31.18
C GLU A 82 -22.87 -20.51 -29.99
N HIS A 83 -23.64 -21.20 -29.15
CA HIS A 83 -24.30 -20.65 -27.96
C HIS A 83 -23.40 -20.60 -26.72
N THR A 84 -22.26 -21.31 -26.73
CA THR A 84 -21.27 -21.30 -25.64
C THR A 84 -20.05 -20.43 -25.97
N ARG A 85 -19.97 -19.90 -27.20
CA ARG A 85 -18.88 -19.02 -27.64
C ARG A 85 -18.95 -17.67 -26.90
N ARG A 86 -17.80 -17.19 -26.42
CA ARG A 86 -17.70 -15.84 -25.82
C ARG A 86 -18.17 -14.80 -26.83
N ARG A 87 -19.33 -14.18 -26.57
CA ARG A 87 -19.83 -13.07 -27.39
C ARG A 87 -19.03 -11.80 -27.08
N PRO A 88 -18.59 -11.04 -28.10
CA PRO A 88 -18.05 -9.71 -27.88
C PRO A 88 -19.15 -8.81 -27.30
N ARG A 89 -18.77 -7.94 -26.35
CA ARG A 89 -19.67 -6.98 -25.72
C ARG A 89 -20.13 -5.98 -26.79
N SER A 90 -21.39 -6.06 -27.22
CA SER A 90 -22.01 -5.04 -28.07
C SER A 90 -22.29 -3.81 -27.21
N THR A 91 -21.46 -2.78 -27.37
CA THR A 91 -21.73 -1.41 -26.93
C THR A 91 -22.73 -0.74 -27.85
#